data_AF-A0A7J8RJV5-F1
#
_entry.id   AF-A0A7J8RJV5-F1
#
_cell.length_a   1.000
_cell.length_b   1.000
_cell.length_c   1.000
_cell.angle_alpha   90.00
_cell.angle_beta   90.00
_cell.angle_gamma   90.00
#
_symmetry.space_group_name_H-M   'P 1'
#
loop_
_entity.id
_entity.type
_entity.pdbx_description
1 polymer ?
#
loop_
_entity_poly.entity_id
_entity_poly.type
_entity_poly.pdbx_seq_one_letter_code
_entity_poly.pdbx_strand_id
1 'polypeptide(L)'
;MGIDEPVVNSNSSKKVGMKKYFVFYIGESGPAGVKTNWIMQEYRLSDSDSSSSSRSSKRRGGHSKIDYSKWVVCRVYERNCSEEEDDGTELSCLDEVFLSLDDLDEISLPD
;
A
#
# COMPACT_ATOMS: atom_id res chain seq x y z
N MET A 1 -8.66 -8.48 0.14
CA MET A 1 -8.39 -7.07 -0.24
C MET A 1 -9.53 -6.20 0.26
N GLY A 2 -9.40 -5.24 1.15
CA GLY A 2 -8.44 -4.91 2.19
C GLY A 2 -9.30 -4.05 3.11
N ILE A 3 -9.67 -4.57 4.27
CA ILE A 3 -10.65 -3.92 5.15
C ILE A 3 -10.07 -2.60 5.65
N ASP A 4 -10.89 -1.55 5.63
CA ASP A 4 -10.49 -0.26 6.18
C ASP A 4 -10.55 -0.34 7.71
N GLU A 5 -9.43 -0.03 8.37
CA GLU A 5 -9.29 -0.04 9.83
C GLU A 5 -9.36 1.39 10.40
N PRO A 6 -10.09 1.63 11.50
CA PRO A 6 -10.09 2.94 12.14
C PRO A 6 -8.75 3.23 12.83
N VAL A 7 -8.22 4.44 12.66
CA VAL A 7 -7.06 4.93 13.42
C VAL A 7 -7.57 5.71 14.62
N VAL A 8 -7.20 5.30 15.82
CA VAL A 8 -7.62 5.91 17.08
C VAL A 8 -6.42 6.50 17.82
N ASN A 9 -6.63 7.66 18.45
CA ASN A 9 -5.64 8.23 19.36
C ASN A 9 -5.60 7.38 20.65
N SER A 10 -4.41 6.91 21.04
CA SER A 10 -4.20 6.08 22.23
C SER A 10 -4.65 6.75 23.53
N ASN A 11 -4.56 8.09 23.60
CA ASN A 11 -4.82 8.82 24.84
C ASN A 11 -6.30 9.20 25.02
N SER A 12 -7.07 9.28 23.93
CA SER A 12 -8.44 9.79 23.97
C SER A 12 -9.47 8.84 23.36
N SER A 13 -9.05 7.68 22.84
CA SER A 13 -9.86 6.71 22.07
C SER A 13 -10.67 7.35 20.94
N LYS A 14 -10.27 8.55 20.49
CA LYS A 14 -10.96 9.31 19.46
C LYS A 14 -10.46 8.82 18.11
N LYS A 15 -11.38 8.52 17.20
CA LYS A 15 -11.05 8.25 15.80
C LYS A 15 -10.48 9.51 15.15
N VAL A 16 -9.28 9.39 14.60
CA VAL A 16 -8.56 10.47 13.89
C VAL A 16 -8.48 10.21 12.38
N GLY A 17 -8.74 8.98 11.94
CA GLY A 17 -8.62 8.61 10.53
C GLY A 17 -8.99 7.18 10.22
N MET A 18 -8.59 6.76 9.01
CA MET A 18 -8.77 5.42 8.45
C MET A 18 -7.43 4.93 7.90
N LYS A 19 -7.17 3.64 8.00
CA LYS A 19 -6.00 2.95 7.45
C LYS A 19 -6.45 1.87 6.48
N LYS A 20 -5.81 1.80 5.31
CA LYS A 20 -6.06 0.79 4.30
C LYS A 20 -4.76 0.07 3.92
N TYR A 21 -4.84 -1.24 3.70
CA TYR A 21 -3.70 -2.06 3.30
C TYR A 21 -3.79 -2.47 1.83
N PHE A 22 -2.64 -2.42 1.17
CA PHE A 22 -2.45 -2.83 -0.21
C PHE A 22 -1.25 -3.78 -0.30
N VAL A 23 -1.33 -4.70 -1.26
CA VAL A 23 -0.24 -5.59 -1.65
C VAL A 23 0.05 -5.32 -3.12
N PHE A 24 1.32 -5.21 -3.48
CA PHE A 24 1.71 -5.03 -4.88
C PHE A 24 1.82 -6.37 -5.60
N TYR A 25 1.50 -6.35 -6.89
CA TYR A 25 1.63 -7.49 -7.78
C TYR A 25 2.52 -7.09 -8.97
N ILE A 26 3.35 -8.01 -9.45
CA ILE A 26 4.10 -7.86 -10.69
C ILE A 26 3.27 -8.46 -11.83
N GLY A 27 3.26 -7.79 -12.98
CA GLY A 27 2.52 -8.21 -14.17
C GLY A 27 1.12 -7.59 -14.28
N GLU A 28 0.27 -8.18 -15.12
CA GLU A 28 -1.08 -7.67 -15.36
C GLU A 28 -1.95 -7.81 -14.11
N SER A 29 -2.77 -6.78 -13.83
CA SER A 29 -3.63 -6.74 -12.65
C SER A 29 -4.80 -7.72 -12.78
N GLY A 30 -4.55 -9.01 -12.50
CA GLY A 30 -5.51 -10.11 -12.63
C GLY A 30 -4.99 -11.40 -11.96
N PRO A 31 -5.67 -12.56 -12.16
CA PRO A 31 -5.25 -13.83 -11.57
C PRO A 31 -3.88 -14.33 -12.03
N ALA A 32 -3.31 -13.74 -13.09
CA ALA A 32 -1.97 -14.02 -13.58
C ALA A 32 -0.88 -13.16 -12.92
N GLY A 33 -1.23 -12.19 -12.07
CA GLY A 33 -0.28 -11.32 -11.40
C GLY A 33 0.42 -12.03 -10.24
N VAL A 34 1.75 -11.91 -10.15
CA VAL A 34 2.53 -12.51 -9.06
C VAL A 34 2.50 -11.57 -7.86
N LYS A 35 1.99 -12.07 -6.72
CA LYS A 35 1.95 -11.33 -5.46
C LYS A 35 3.37 -11.07 -4.96
N THR A 36 3.67 -9.83 -4.61
CA THR A 36 4.98 -9.46 -4.03
C THR A 36 4.91 -9.35 -2.51
N ASN A 37 6.10 -9.22 -1.90
CA ASN A 37 6.27 -8.93 -0.49
C ASN A 37 6.10 -7.44 -0.13
N TRP A 38 5.88 -6.59 -1.14
CA TRP A 38 5.69 -5.16 -0.94
C TRP A 38 4.29 -4.88 -0.41
N ILE A 39 4.27 -4.23 0.75
CA ILE A 39 3.06 -3.80 1.43
C ILE A 39 3.02 -2.27 1.43
N MET A 40 1.84 -1.73 1.12
CA MET A 40 1.53 -0.32 1.34
C MET A 40 0.43 -0.18 2.38
N GLN A 41 0.64 0.75 3.31
CA GLN A 41 -0.36 1.20 4.27
C GLN A 41 -0.69 2.66 3.94
N GLU A 42 -1.93 2.92 3.53
CA GLU A 42 -2.43 4.26 3.27
C GLU A 42 -3.22 4.75 4.50
N TYR A 43 -2.93 5.96 4.95
CA TYR A 43 -3.60 6.61 6.08
C TYR A 43 -4.31 7.87 5.62
N ARG A 44 -5.62 7.96 5.91
CA ARG A 44 -6.49 9.11 5.60
C ARG A 44 -6.96 9.76 6.88
N LEU A 45 -6.84 11.09 6.97
CA LEU A 45 -7.39 11.86 8.08
C LEU A 45 -8.92 11.97 7.95
N SER A 46 -9.65 11.96 9.07
CA SER A 46 -11.09 12.21 9.05
C SER A 46 -11.42 13.71 9.01
N ASP A 47 -12.40 14.10 8.20
CA ASP A 47 -12.86 15.50 8.02
C ASP A 47 -13.35 16.19 9.31
N SER A 48 -13.61 15.43 10.37
CA SER A 48 -14.11 15.98 11.64
C SER A 48 -13.10 16.91 12.33
N ASP A 49 -11.79 16.70 12.15
CA ASP A 49 -10.76 17.51 12.81
C ASP A 49 -10.45 18.84 12.10
N SER A 50 -10.75 18.98 10.79
CA SER A 50 -10.61 20.24 10.07
C SER A 50 -11.75 21.23 10.37
N SER A 51 -12.91 20.71 10.81
CA SER A 51 -14.15 21.49 11.03
C SER A 51 -14.22 22.25 12.37
N SER A 52 -13.30 22.02 13.30
CA SER A 52 -13.32 22.70 14.61
C SER A 52 -12.92 24.19 14.57
N SER A 53 -12.49 24.72 13.41
CA SER A 53 -12.10 26.13 13.26
C SER A 53 -12.99 27.00 12.38
N SER A 54 -14.11 26.48 11.84
CA SER A 54 -14.98 27.26 10.93
C SER A 54 -16.25 27.83 11.58
N ARG A 55 -16.44 27.66 12.88
CA ARG A 55 -17.60 28.23 13.61
C ARG A 55 -17.21 29.39 14.53
N SER A 56 -16.65 30.46 13.97
CA SER A 56 -17.06 31.84 14.30
C SER A 56 -16.10 32.91 13.76
N SER A 57 -16.74 33.98 13.29
CA SER A 57 -16.21 35.33 13.04
C SER A 57 -15.44 35.57 11.72
N LYS A 58 -16.20 36.18 10.80
CA LYS A 58 -15.72 37.10 9.76
C LYS A 58 -14.71 38.09 10.34
N ARG A 59 -13.40 37.89 10.14
CA ARG A 59 -12.41 38.98 10.19
C ARG A 59 -11.27 38.73 9.19
N ARG A 60 -11.28 39.58 8.15
CA ARG A 60 -10.15 40.22 7.45
C ARG A 60 -8.87 39.39 7.32
N GLY A 61 -8.53 39.06 6.06
CA GLY A 61 -7.17 38.84 5.56
C GLY A 61 -6.32 37.87 6.38
N GLY A 62 -6.26 36.61 5.98
CA GLY A 62 -5.34 35.65 6.59
C GLY A 62 -5.29 34.37 5.78
N HIS A 63 -4.06 33.95 5.47
CA HIS A 63 -3.66 32.77 4.70
C HIS A 63 -4.71 31.66 4.59
N SER A 64 -4.92 31.19 3.36
CA SER A 64 -5.52 29.88 3.09
C SER A 64 -4.85 28.85 4.02
N LYS A 65 -5.58 28.38 5.04
CA LYS A 65 -5.13 27.23 5.82
C LYS A 65 -5.04 26.06 4.86
N ILE A 66 -3.89 25.38 4.86
CA ILE A 66 -3.69 24.17 4.08
C ILE A 66 -4.70 23.13 4.58
N ASP A 67 -5.51 22.64 3.66
CA ASP A 67 -6.49 21.61 3.94
C ASP A 67 -5.79 20.24 3.91
N TYR A 68 -5.39 19.76 5.08
CA TYR A 68 -4.67 18.50 5.23
C TYR A 68 -5.55 17.27 4.93
N SER A 69 -6.88 17.42 4.86
CA SER A 69 -7.80 16.31 4.52
C SER A 69 -7.59 15.78 3.09
N LYS A 70 -6.98 16.59 2.21
CA LYS A 70 -6.69 16.24 0.82
C LYS A 70 -5.44 15.36 0.64
N TRP A 71 -4.65 15.22 1.70
CA TRP A 71 -3.41 14.46 1.68
C TRP A 71 -3.62 13.08 2.31
N VAL A 72 -2.91 12.10 1.77
CA VAL A 72 -2.78 10.77 2.38
C VAL A 72 -1.32 10.55 2.76
N VAL A 73 -1.10 9.80 3.83
CA VAL A 73 0.24 9.35 4.22
C VAL A 73 0.36 7.88 3.85
N CYS A 74 1.41 7.53 3.14
CA CYS A 74 1.68 6.14 2.76
C CYS A 74 2.95 5.64 3.45
N ARG A 75 2.89 4.44 4.03
CA ARG A 75 4.06 3.68 4.44
C ARG A 75 4.22 2.49 3.51
N VAL A 76 5.35 2.43 2.81
CA VAL A 76 5.70 1.33 1.91
C VAL A 76 6.88 0.57 2.50
N TYR A 77 6.79 -0.75 2.53
CA TYR A 77 7.86 -1.62 3.04
C TYR A 77 7.77 -3.01 2.43
N GLU A 78 8.88 -3.71 2.45
CA GLU A 78 8.95 -5.13 2.09
C GLU A 78 8.78 -5.97 3.36
N ARG A 79 7.92 -7.00 3.32
CA ARG A 79 7.77 -7.97 4.40
C ARG A 79 8.75 -9.13 4.15
N ASN A 80 9.46 -9.60 5.18
CA ASN A 80 10.17 -10.87 5.08
C ASN A 80 9.15 -12.01 4.97
N CYS A 81 9.22 -12.79 3.90
CA CYS A 81 8.35 -13.93 3.64
C CYS A 81 8.93 -15.24 4.20
N SER A 82 9.58 -15.17 5.35
CA SER A 82 10.11 -16.33 6.07
C SER A 82 9.20 -16.57 7.27
N GLU A 83 8.22 -17.47 7.16
CA GLU A 83 7.46 -18.12 8.26
C GLU A 83 6.05 -18.56 7.81
N GLU A 84 5.89 -19.16 6.63
CA GLU A 84 4.88 -20.22 6.49
C GLU A 84 5.64 -21.46 5.98
N GLU A 85 5.80 -22.42 6.88
CA GLU A 85 6.33 -23.75 6.61
C GLU A 85 5.38 -24.46 5.63
N ASP A 86 5.81 -24.67 4.38
CA ASP A 86 5.39 -25.84 3.61
C ASP A 86 6.49 -26.24 2.62
N ASP A 87 6.55 -27.53 2.39
CA ASP A 87 7.58 -28.39 1.83
C ASP A 87 8.44 -27.85 0.66
N GLY A 88 9.76 -27.77 0.87
CA GLY A 88 10.78 -27.99 -0.17
C GLY A 88 10.87 -26.99 -1.33
N THR A 89 11.65 -25.92 -1.12
CA THR A 89 12.26 -25.10 -2.19
C THR A 89 11.29 -24.45 -3.18
N GLU A 90 10.37 -23.60 -2.70
CA GLU A 90 9.81 -22.57 -3.58
C GLU A 90 10.89 -21.52 -3.85
N LEU A 91 11.24 -21.36 -5.14
CA LEU A 91 12.17 -20.33 -5.58
C LEU A 91 11.57 -18.95 -5.31
N SER A 92 12.43 -17.95 -5.14
CA SER A 92 11.92 -16.59 -5.02
C SER A 92 11.17 -16.23 -6.31
N CYS A 93 10.13 -15.41 -6.20
CA CYS A 93 9.32 -15.01 -7.37
C CYS A 93 10.15 -14.38 -8.51
N LEU A 94 11.37 -13.92 -8.25
CA LEU A 94 12.30 -13.40 -9.26
C LEU A 94 13.10 -14.53 -9.94
N ASP A 95 13.44 -15.58 -9.20
CA ASP A 95 14.16 -16.75 -9.73
C ASP A 95 13.26 -17.53 -10.70
N GLU A 96 11.95 -17.64 -10.45
CA GLU A 96 11.00 -18.26 -11.38
C GLU A 96 10.94 -17.52 -12.73
N VAL A 97 10.90 -16.18 -12.72
CA VAL A 97 10.88 -15.39 -13.97
C VAL A 97 12.20 -15.52 -14.71
N PHE A 98 13.31 -15.58 -13.97
CA PHE A 98 14.64 -15.74 -14.53
C PHE A 98 14.79 -17.10 -15.23
N LEU A 99 14.37 -18.19 -14.59
CA LEU A 99 14.41 -19.52 -15.19
C LEU A 99 13.44 -19.68 -16.37
N SER A 100 12.26 -19.04 -16.31
CA SER A 100 11.32 -19.06 -17.44
C SER A 100 11.86 -18.34 -18.69
N LEU A 101 12.87 -17.48 -18.55
CA LEU A 101 13.49 -16.78 -19.67
C LEU A 101 14.58 -17.62 -20.35
N ASP A 102 15.30 -18.46 -19.61
CA ASP A 102 16.40 -19.28 -20.14
C ASP A 102 15.89 -20.40 -21.08
N ASP A 103 14.64 -20.86 -20.93
CA ASP A 103 14.03 -21.88 -21.80
C ASP A 103 13.72 -21.40 -23.24
N LEU A 104 13.82 -20.09 -23.54
CA LEU A 104 13.47 -19.53 -24.86
C LEU A 104 14.66 -19.32 -25.80
N ASP A 105 15.90 -19.53 -25.35
CA ASP A 105 17.10 -19.28 -26.16
C ASP A 105 17.61 -20.50 -26.97
N GLU A 106 16.91 -21.65 -26.94
CA GLU A 106 17.26 -22.82 -27.76
C GLU A 106 16.45 -22.90 -29.08
N ILE A 107 16.49 -21.83 -29.89
CA ILE A 107 16.11 -21.93 -31.31
C ILE A 107 17.27 -22.54 -32.11
N SER A 108 17.07 -23.77 -32.57
CA SER A 108 18.01 -24.52 -33.40
C SER A 108 18.26 -23.80 -34.74
N LEU A 109 19.53 -23.52 -35.05
CA LEU A 109 19.97 -23.10 -36.38
C LEU A 109 19.85 -24.30 -37.34
N PRO A 110 19.29 -24.14 -38.55
CA PRO A 110 19.28 -25.23 -39.54
C PRO A 110 20.68 -25.43 -40.16
N ASP A 111 21.02 -26.69 -40.43
CA ASP A 111 22.22 -27.16 -41.15
C ASP A 111 22.35 -26.62 -42.59
#